data_AF-A0A2X2VL15-F1
#
_entry.id   AF-A0A2X2VL15-F1
#
_cell.length_a   1.000
_cell.length_b   1.000
_cell.length_c   1.000
_cell.angle_alpha   90.00
_cell.angle_beta   90.00
_cell.angle_gamma   90.00
#
_symmetry.space_group_name_H-M   'P 1'
#
loop_
_entity.id
_entity.type
_entity.pdbx_description
1 polymer ?
#
loop_
_entity_poly.entity_id
_entity_poly.type
_entity_poly.pdbx_seq_one_letter_code
_entity_poly.pdbx_strand_id
1 'polypeptide(L)' 'MIYFFLILIVMVFGGISYLMMRLCNQWTRNHRYEVLFNTLIFIGSFLLISFLSLYIFISNLDFSR' A
#
# COMPACT_ATOMS: atom_id res chain seq x y z
N MET A 1 18.01 13.89 6.42
CA MET A 1 17.50 12.73 7.20
C MET A 1 16.03 12.44 6.94
N ILE A 2 15.11 13.41 7.12
CA ILE A 2 13.65 13.19 6.96
C ILE A 2 13.28 12.65 5.57
N TYR A 3 13.84 13.21 4.49
CA TYR A 3 13.57 12.75 3.13
C TYR A 3 13.97 11.29 2.90
N PHE A 4 15.06 10.82 3.50
CA PHE A 4 15.52 9.43 3.36
C PHE A 4 14.54 8.46 4.04
N PHE A 5 14.01 8.85 5.20
CA PHE A 5 12.99 8.07 5.91
C PHE A 5 11.68 7.99 5.11
N LEU A 6 11.24 9.10 4.52
CA LEU A 6 10.07 9.12 3.63
C LEU A 6 10.24 8.21 2.41
N ILE A 7 11.41 8.23 1.77
CA ILE A 7 11.72 7.35 0.64
C ILE A 7 11.64 5.88 1.06
N LEU A 8 12.17 5.53 2.22
CA LEU A 8 12.12 4.17 2.74
C LEU A 8 10.67 3.71 2.97
N ILE A 9 9.81 4.55 3.56
CA ILE A 9 8.39 4.25 3.74
C ILE A 9 7.71 4.00 2.39
N VAL A 10 7.91 4.90 1.42
CA VAL A 10 7.32 4.77 0.08
C VAL A 10 7.81 3.50 -0.61
N MET A 11 9.10 3.16 -0.46
CA MET A 11 9.68 1.96 -1.05
C MET A 11 9.08 0.68 -0.43
N VAL A 12 8.91 0.65 0.89
CA VAL A 12 8.31 -0.50 1.59
C VAL A 12 6.83 -0.63 1.25
N PHE A 13 6.04 0.45 1.38
CA PHE A 13 4.60 0.41 1.13
C PHE A 13 4.30 0.16 -0.35
N GLY A 14 5.07 0.80 -1.25
CA GLY A 14 4.99 0.56 -2.68
C GLY A 14 5.37 -0.87 -3.04
N GLY A 15 6.41 -1.44 -2.42
CA GLY A 15 6.82 -2.82 -2.61
C GLY A 15 5.74 -3.83 -2.19
N ILE A 16 5.13 -3.64 -1.01
CA ILE A 16 4.03 -4.51 -0.54
C ILE A 16 2.82 -4.38 -1.47
N SER A 17 2.47 -3.16 -1.87
CA SER A 17 1.34 -2.90 -2.78
C SER A 17 1.56 -3.52 -4.16
N TYR A 18 2.81 -3.51 -4.65
CA TYR A 18 3.19 -4.16 -5.90
C TYR A 18 3.08 -5.69 -5.81
N LEU A 19 3.50 -6.28 -4.68
CA LEU A 19 3.31 -7.73 -4.46
C LEU A 19 1.83 -8.10 -4.47
N MET A 20 0.98 -7.28 -3.85
CA MET A 20 -0.48 -7.48 -3.85
C MET A 20 -1.08 -7.35 -5.25
N MET A 21 -0.70 -6.32 -6.00
CA MET A 21 -1.04 -6.19 -7.41
C MET A 21 -0.62 -7.44 -8.19
N ARG A 22 0.60 -7.96 -7.98
CA ARG A 22 1.11 -9.13 -8.70
C ARG A 22 0.32 -10.41 -8.39
N LEU A 23 -0.09 -10.60 -7.14
CA LEU A 23 -0.93 -11.73 -6.74
C LEU A 23 -2.31 -11.64 -7.38
N CYS A 24 -2.93 -10.46 -7.35
CA CYS A 24 -4.21 -10.23 -8.00
C CYS A 24 -4.12 -10.20 -9.53
N ASN A 25 -2.95 -9.93 -10.11
CA ASN A 25 -2.77 -9.90 -11.56
C ASN A 25 -3.08 -11.26 -12.20
N GLN A 26 -2.86 -12.36 -11.48
CA GLN A 26 -3.26 -13.69 -11.96
C GLN A 26 -4.77 -13.80 -12.22
N TRP A 27 -5.58 -13.00 -11.51
CA TRP A 27 -7.04 -13.00 -11.61
C TRP A 27 -7.54 -12.05 -12.70
N THR A 28 -6.77 -11.01 -13.04
CA THR A 28 -7.15 -9.95 -14.00
C THR A 28 -6.55 -10.15 -15.40
N ARG A 29 -5.63 -11.10 -15.58
CA ARG A 29 -4.87 -11.36 -16.82
C ARG A 29 -5.68 -11.63 -18.09
N ASN A 30 -6.97 -11.93 -17.98
CA ASN A 30 -7.81 -12.28 -19.13
C ASN A 30 -8.88 -11.22 -19.46
N HIS A 31 -8.80 -10.04 -18.83
CA HIS A 31 -9.78 -8.97 -19.02
C HIS A 31 -9.18 -7.85 -19.88
N ARG A 32 -10.00 -7.25 -20.78
CA ARG A 32 -9.60 -6.07 -21.59
C ARG A 32 -9.13 -4.88 -20.74
N TYR A 33 -9.45 -4.87 -19.44
CA TYR A 33 -9.12 -3.81 -18.49
C TYR A 33 -8.04 -4.22 -17.47
N GLU A 34 -7.21 -5.23 -17.77
CA GLU A 34 -6.14 -5.71 -16.89
C GLU A 34 -5.31 -4.57 -16.28
N VAL A 35 -4.87 -3.62 -17.11
CA VAL A 35 -4.05 -2.48 -16.67
C VAL A 35 -4.80 -1.59 -15.67
N LEU A 36 -6.08 -1.29 -15.93
CA LEU A 36 -6.90 -0.47 -15.04
C LEU A 36 -7.13 -1.18 -13.70
N PHE A 37 -7.49 -2.46 -13.74
CA PHE A 37 -7.71 -3.24 -12.51
C PHE A 37 -6.42 -3.38 -11.70
N ASN A 38 -5.30 -3.67 -12.33
CA ASN A 38 -4.02 -3.78 -11.63
C ASN A 38 -3.60 -2.46 -10.99
N THR A 39 -3.83 -1.34 -11.67
CA THR A 39 -3.57 0.00 -11.12
C THR A 39 -4.50 0.30 -9.95
N LEU A 40 -5.79 -0.08 -10.05
CA LEU A 40 -6.76 0.08 -8.96
C LEU A 40 -6.36 -0.74 -7.73
N ILE A 41 -5.90 -1.98 -7.94
CA ILE A 41 -5.47 -2.87 -6.86
C ILE A 41 -4.20 -2.33 -6.21
N PHE A 42 -3.26 -1.82 -7.00
CA PHE A 42 -2.06 -1.17 -6.47
C PHE A 42 -2.40 0.03 -5.59
N ILE A 43 -3.19 0.97 -6.11
CA ILE A 43 -3.60 2.19 -5.38
C ILE A 43 -4.42 1.82 -4.14
N GLY A 44 -5.37 0.91 -4.29
CA GLY A 44 -6.21 0.44 -3.20
C GLY A 44 -5.38 -0.21 -2.08
N SER A 45 -4.44 -1.09 -2.43
CA SER A 45 -3.54 -1.73 -1.46
C SER A 45 -2.65 -0.71 -0.76
N PHE A 46 -2.10 0.25 -1.51
CA PHE A 46 -1.23 1.30 -0.97
C PHE A 46 -1.96 2.19 0.04
N LEU A 47 -3.19 2.60 -0.29
CA LEU A 47 -4.04 3.38 0.60
C LEU A 47 -4.43 2.57 1.86
N LEU A 48 -4.77 1.29 1.69
CA LEU A 48 -5.12 0.41 2.80
C LEU A 48 -3.98 0.27 3.81
N ILE A 49 -2.76 0.01 3.33
CA ILE A 49 -1.57 -0.13 4.18
C ILE A 49 -1.26 1.19 4.87
N SER A 50 -1.35 2.31 4.15
CA SER A 50 -1.12 3.64 4.71
C SER A 50 -2.12 3.97 5.83
N PHE A 51 -3.40 3.67 5.59
CA PHE A 51 -4.45 3.90 6.59
C PHE A 51 -4.29 2.99 7.80
N LEU A 52 -3.97 1.71 7.59
CA LEU A 52 -3.74 0.74 8.66
C LEU A 52 -2.53 1.15 9.51
N SER A 53 -1.45 1.62 8.89
CA SER A 53 -0.27 2.12 9.59
C SER A 53 -0.60 3.33 10.45
N LEU A 54 -1.40 4.28 9.95
CA LEU A 54 -1.85 5.44 10.72
C LEU A 54 -2.76 5.02 11.88
N TYR A 55 -3.67 4.09 11.63
CA TYR A 55 -4.57 3.56 12.66
C TYR A 55 -3.79 2.88 13.79
N ILE A 56 -2.82 2.01 13.46
CA ILE A 56 -1.96 1.36 14.46
C ILE A 56 -1.16 2.41 15.22
N PHE A 57 -0.58 3.40 14.53
CA PHE A 57 0.16 4.48 15.17
C PHE A 57 -0.70 5.22 16.18
N ILE A 58 -1.90 5.67 15.79
CA ILE A 58 -2.84 6.38 16.68
C ILE A 58 -3.28 5.48 17.84
N SER A 59 -3.56 4.20 17.59
CA SER A 59 -3.97 3.26 18.64
C SER A 59 -2.87 2.97 19.65
N ASN A 60 -1.58 3.16 19.28
CA ASN A 60 -0.44 3.00 20.18
C ASN A 60 0.04 4.33 20.76
N LEU A 61 -0.59 5.46 20.39
CA LEU A 61 -0.40 6.71 21.11
C LEU A 61 -1.10 6.59 22.45
N ASP A 62 -0.30 6.38 23.49
CA ASP A 62 -0.78 6.48 24.86
C ASP A 62 -0.94 7.96 25.20
N PHE A 63 -2.18 8.46 25.16
CA PHE A 63 -2.55 9.82 25.54
C PHE A 63 -2.59 10.01 27.08
N SER A 64 -2.24 8.99 27.86
CA SER A 64 -2.23 9.05 29.32
C SER A 64 -1.07 9.89 29.90
N ARG A 65 -0.31 10.62 29.07
CA ARG A 65 0.78 11.50 29.50
C ARG A 65 0.55 12.94 29.06
#